data_AF-A0A822F653-F1
#
_entry.id   AF-A0A822F653-F1
#
_cell.length_a   1.000
_cell.length_b   1.000
_cell.length_c   1.000
_cell.angle_alpha   90.00
_cell.angle_beta   90.00
_cell.angle_gamma   90.00
#
_symmetry.space_group_name_H-M   'P 1'
#
loop_
_entity.id
_entity.type
_entity.pdbx_description
1 polymer ?
#
loop_
_entity_poly.entity_id
_entity_poly.type
_entity_poly.pdbx_seq_one_letter_code
_entity_poly.pdbx_strand_id
1 'polypeptide(L)' 'MGREIVTLQIGNDSNNVGTELWNQLDVEHTHDNTLIDYNTYYTFNKKTNVPSPRVLIIDYRNT' A
#
# COMPACT_ATOMS: atom_id res chain seq x y z
N MET A 1 -17.57 8.08 2.65
CA MET A 1 -16.25 7.52 3.03
C MET A 1 -16.13 6.18 2.33
N GLY A 2 -15.07 5.97 1.54
CA GLY A 2 -14.81 4.72 0.83
C GLY A 2 -14.50 3.57 1.79
N ARG A 3 -14.48 2.34 1.27
CA ARG A 3 -14.09 1.16 2.06
C ARG A 3 -12.59 1.24 2.31
N GLU A 4 -12.15 1.05 3.55
CA GLU A 4 -10.71 0.98 3.85
C GLU A 4 -10.25 -0.47 3.92
N ILE A 5 -9.08 -0.77 3.35
CA ILE A 5 -8.46 -2.10 3.37
C ILE A 5 -7.09 -1.99 4.03
N VAL A 6 -6.81 -2.91 4.95
CA VAL A 6 -5.48 -3.09 5.56
C VAL A 6 -4.89 -4.39 5.03
N THR A 7 -3.74 -4.30 4.38
CA THR A 7 -3.03 -5.45 3.81
C THR A 7 -2.05 -6.02 4.82
N LEU A 8 -2.05 -7.34 5.01
CA LEU A 8 -1.10 -8.05 5.85
C LEU A 8 -0.11 -8.81 4.95
N GLN A 9 1.18 -8.52 5.10
CA GLN A 9 2.26 -9.18 4.35
C GLN A 9 3.11 -9.98 5.34
N ILE A 10 3.21 -11.30 5.13
CA ILE A 10 3.90 -12.20 6.05
C ILE A 10 4.94 -13.03 5.29
N GLY A 11 6.20 -12.87 5.68
CA GLY A 11 7.34 -13.57 5.11
C GLY A 11 7.91 -12.91 3.86
N ASN A 12 9.18 -13.24 3.57
CA ASN A 12 9.97 -12.64 2.51
C ASN A 12 9.26 -12.56 1.14
N ASP A 13 8.65 -13.65 0.70
CA ASP A 13 8.04 -13.69 -0.65
C ASP A 13 6.78 -12.83 -0.71
N SER A 14 5.98 -12.80 0.37
CA SER A 14 4.83 -11.90 0.47
C SER A 14 5.26 -10.44 0.45
N ASN A 15 6.42 -10.11 1.04
CA ASN A 15 6.95 -8.75 1.08
C ASN A 15 7.48 -8.31 -0.30
N ASN A 16 8.08 -9.25 -1.05
CA ASN A 16 8.52 -9.01 -2.43
C ASN A 16 7.33 -8.73 -3.35
N VAL A 17 6.30 -9.58 -3.32
CA VAL A 17 5.05 -9.33 -4.06
C VAL A 17 4.38 -8.04 -3.60
N GLY A 18 4.43 -7.78 -2.30
CA GLY A 18 3.92 -6.56 -1.69
C GLY A 18 4.54 -5.29 -2.26
N THR A 19 5.87 -5.28 -2.42
CA THR A 19 6.61 -4.16 -3.00
C THR A 19 6.11 -3.85 -4.41
N GLU A 20 5.97 -4.88 -5.25
CA GLU A 20 5.49 -4.70 -6.63
C GLU A 20 4.03 -4.22 -6.69
N LEU A 21 3.17 -4.70 -5.78
CA LEU A 21 1.79 -4.23 -5.66
C LEU A 21 1.72 -2.72 -5.37
N TRP A 22 2.49 -2.24 -4.39
CA TRP A 22 2.48 -0.81 -4.02
C TRP A 22 3.06 0.06 -5.13
N ASN A 23 4.13 -0.39 -5.79
CA ASN A 23 4.69 0.31 -6.95
C ASN A 23 3.65 0.45 -8.08
N GLN A 24 2.90 -0.61 -8.37
CA GLN A 24 1.87 -0.58 -9.41
C GLN A 24 0.71 0.37 -9.04
N LEU A 25 0.26 0.37 -7.79
CA LEU A 25 -0.78 1.28 -7.31
C LEU A 25 -0.34 2.75 -7.40
N ASP A 26 0.92 3.05 -7.09
CA ASP A 26 1.49 4.38 -7.24
C ASP A 26 1.49 4.82 -8.71
N VAL A 27 1.91 3.93 -9.62
CA VAL A 27 1.87 4.18 -11.07
C VAL A 27 0.44 4.48 -11.51
N GLU A 28 -0.52 3.65 -11.14
CA GLU A 28 -1.93 3.82 -11.55
C GLU A 28 -2.54 5.12 -11.01
N HIS A 29 -2.17 5.52 -9.79
CA HIS A 29 -2.60 6.80 -9.23
C HIS A 29 -2.03 7.99 -10.02
N THR A 30 -0.75 7.95 -10.40
CA THR A 30 -0.14 9.03 -11.20
C THR A 30 -0.72 9.18 -12.60
N HIS A 31 -1.31 8.11 -13.15
CA HIS A 31 -2.00 8.12 -14.44
C HIS A 31 -3.49 8.48 -14.33
N ASP A 32 -3.94 8.94 -13.16
CA ASP A 32 -5.32 9.36 -12.89
C ASP A 32 -6.35 8.26 -13.22
N ASN A 33 -5.97 6.99 -12.98
CA ASN A 33 -6.85 5.85 -13.20
C ASN A 33 -7.98 5.85 -12.15
N THR A 34 -9.15 6.32 -12.56
CA THR A 34 -10.34 6.49 -11.71
C THR A 34 -10.99 5.16 -11.25
N LEU A 35 -10.52 4.01 -11.73
CA LEU A 35 -11.07 2.71 -11.35
C LEU A 35 -10.68 2.27 -9.92
N ILE A 36 -9.64 2.87 -9.35
CA ILE A 36 -9.12 2.49 -8.03
C ILE A 36 -9.24 3.68 -7.09
N ASP A 37 -10.01 3.51 -6.02
CA ASP A 37 -10.05 4.49 -4.94
C ASP A 37 -8.75 4.39 -4.13
N TYR A 38 -7.84 5.33 -4.36
CA TYR A 38 -6.55 5.38 -3.67
C TYR A 38 -6.69 5.49 -2.14
N ASN A 39 -7.77 6.09 -1.63
CA ASN A 39 -8.04 6.18 -0.18
C ASN A 39 -8.39 4.83 0.45
N THR A 40 -8.80 3.85 -0.37
CA THR A 40 -9.07 2.48 0.10
C THR A 40 -7.78 1.84 0.62
N TYR A 41 -6.65 2.09 -0.06
CA TYR A 41 -5.38 1.41 0.18
C TYR A 41 -4.34 2.29 0.88
N TYR A 42 -4.48 3.61 0.79
CA TYR A 42 -3.56 4.57 1.39
C TYR A 42 -4.24 5.39 2.48
N THR A 43 -3.44 5.88 3.40
CA THR A 43 -3.79 6.93 4.36
C THR A 43 -2.87 8.12 4.14
N PHE A 44 -3.31 9.30 4.55
CA PHE A 44 -2.55 10.53 4.36
C PHE A 44 -2.10 11.09 5.70
N ASN A 45 -0.82 11.41 5.79
CA ASN A 45 -0.34 12.21 6.91
C ASN A 45 -0.94 13.62 6.81
N LYS A 46 -1.79 13.99 7.77
CA LYS A 46 -2.49 15.28 7.77
C LYS A 46 -1.58 16.52 7.79
N LYS A 47 -0.31 16.37 8.20
CA LYS A 47 0.65 17.48 8.28
C LYS A 47 1.49 17.60 7.02
N THR A 48 1.91 16.48 6.44
CA THR A 48 2.84 16.47 5.30
C THR A 48 2.13 16.21 3.96
N ASN A 49 0.86 15.79 4.00
CA ASN A 49 0.09 15.30 2.86
C ASN A 49 0.79 14.16 2.07
N VAL A 50 1.75 13.49 2.71
CA VAL A 50 2.45 12.34 2.13
C VAL A 50 1.54 11.12 2.28
N PRO A 51 1.22 10.41 1.18
CA PRO A 51 0.46 9.16 1.26
C PRO A 51 1.31 8.05 1.86
N SER A 52 0.66 7.12 2.55
CA SER A 52 1.30 5.95 3.13
C SER A 52 0.39 4.73 2.96
N PRO A 53 0.90 3.60 2.45
CA PRO A 53 0.09 2.41 2.25
C PRO A 53 -0.39 1.85 3.60
N ARG A 54 -1.62 1.32 3.61
CA ARG A 54 -2.24 0.66 4.78
C ARG A 54 -1.76 -0.78 4.85
N VAL A 55 -0.51 -0.97 5.24
CA VAL A 55 0.13 -2.29 5.27
C VAL A 55 0.77 -2.59 6.61
N LEU A 56 0.64 -3.84 7.07
CA LEU A 56 1.42 -4.40 8.15
C LEU A 56 2.35 -5.47 7.58
N ILE A 57 3.66 -5.27 7.74
CA ILE A 57 4.71 -6.16 7.25
C ILE A 57 5.26 -6.95 8.43
N ILE A 58 5.24 -8.28 8.32
CA ILE A 58 5.76 -9.20 9.33
C ILE A 58 6.75 -10.12 8.64
N ASP A 59 8.01 -10.11 9.08
CA ASP A 59 9.01 -11.03 8.56
C ASP A 59 9.94 -11.47 9.68
N TYR A 60 10.10 -12.78 9.83
CA TYR A 60 11.12 -13.35 10.71
C TYR A 60 12.39 -13.45 9.88
N ARG A 61 13.24 -12.43 9.96
CA ARG A 61 14.61 -12.54 9.44
C ARG A 61 15.30 -13.67 10.21
N ASN A 62 15.54 -14.80 9.55
CA ASN A 62 16.62 -15.70 9.97
C ASN A 62 17.92 -14.92 9.76
N THR A 63 18.38 -14.22 10.79
CA THR A 63 19.78 -13.78 10.88
C THR A 63 20.70 -14.98 10.77
#